data_AF-A0AAD8B4G0-F1
#
_entry.id   AF-A0AAD8B4G0-F1
#
_cell.length_a   1.000
_cell.length_b   1.000
_cell.length_c   1.000
_cell.angle_alpha   90.00
_cell.angle_beta   90.00
_cell.angle_gamma   90.00
#
_symmetry.space_group_name_H-M   'P 1'
#
loop_
_entity.id
_entity.type
_entity.pdbx_description
1 polymer ?
#
loop_
_entity_poly.entity_id
_entity_poly.type
_entity_poly.pdbx_seq_one_letter_code
_entity_poly.pdbx_strand_id
1 'polypeptide(L)'
;MDILPAYKMVQDSINELSKVDRNFDSIFQAATNFLTFANSKLEKRKLDIEVQTGLNEKRIIANQPLESAKDKFRVNVHNMVMDQVVNSLKQRFSEHGSLYADLSCLDQRNFAEILKRMPSDALQHLSGWFKKFDDTVTKDQLQTELSDFTRKWENFQTTLEDEYNLIFEMEVSDSVSDNIQQSELVELPGNNQRNKCKSCKKCIVCCYFVLQKFNLHSLAYSNLYHAYKFVLTLSSSQVACERSFSKLK
;
A
#
# COMPACT_ATOMS: atom_id res chain seq x y z
N MET A 1 1.47 7.83 -5.59
CA MET A 1 0.59 6.79 -5.04
C MET A 1 -0.22 7.43 -3.94
N ASP A 2 -1.53 7.20 -3.89
CA ASP A 2 -2.40 7.74 -2.85
C ASP A 2 -2.58 6.70 -1.73
N ILE A 3 -1.77 6.82 -0.69
CA ILE A 3 -1.64 5.79 0.35
C ILE A 3 -2.94 5.68 1.19
N LEU A 4 -3.60 6.81 1.45
CA LEU A 4 -4.79 6.85 2.30
C LEU A 4 -6.04 6.27 1.62
N PRO A 5 -6.35 6.56 0.33
CA PRO A 5 -7.38 5.84 -0.40
C PRO A 5 -7.12 4.34 -0.52
N ALA A 6 -5.87 3.93 -0.77
CA ALA A 6 -5.52 2.50 -0.82
C ALA A 6 -5.82 1.81 0.52
N TYR A 7 -5.49 2.46 1.65
CA TYR A 7 -5.85 1.97 2.97
C TYR A 7 -7.37 1.86 3.17
N LYS A 8 -8.14 2.88 2.77
CA LYS A 8 -9.61 2.86 2.84
C LYS A 8 -10.21 1.71 2.04
N MET A 9 -9.71 1.45 0.82
CA MET A 9 -10.15 0.31 0.01
C MET A 9 -9.93 -1.03 0.71
N VAL A 10 -8.83 -1.19 1.45
CA VAL A 10 -8.58 -2.40 2.25
C VAL A 10 -9.58 -2.51 3.40
N GLN A 11 -9.85 -1.40 4.12
CA GLN A 11 -10.85 -1.39 5.18
C GLN A 11 -12.26 -1.73 4.65
N ASP A 12 -12.64 -1.14 3.52
CA ASP A 12 -13.92 -1.42 2.86
C ASP A 12 -14.01 -2.90 2.45
N SER A 13 -12.94 -3.45 1.89
CA SER A 13 -12.87 -4.88 1.53
C SER A 13 -13.04 -5.78 2.75
N ILE A 14 -12.41 -5.45 3.88
CA ILE A 14 -12.56 -6.17 5.15
C ILE A 14 -14.02 -6.10 5.64
N ASN A 15 -14.65 -4.93 5.53
CA ASN A 15 -16.03 -4.72 5.94
C ASN A 15 -17.00 -5.51 5.07
N GLU A 16 -16.83 -5.50 3.75
CA GLU A 16 -17.67 -6.27 2.83
C GLU A 16 -17.48 -7.78 3.03
N LEU A 17 -16.24 -8.26 3.22
CA LEU A 17 -15.98 -9.67 3.55
C LEU A 17 -16.64 -10.07 4.86
N SER A 18 -16.61 -9.20 5.87
CA SER A 18 -17.25 -9.45 7.17
C SER A 18 -18.78 -9.49 7.09
N LYS A 19 -19.41 -8.96 6.03
CA LYS A 19 -20.87 -9.06 5.82
C LYS A 19 -21.28 -10.40 5.21
N VAL A 20 -20.38 -11.05 4.47
CA VAL A 20 -20.66 -12.29 3.74
C VAL A 20 -19.97 -13.52 4.33
N ASP A 21 -19.18 -13.35 5.39
CA ASP A 21 -18.37 -14.39 6.04
C ASP A 21 -19.18 -15.59 6.59
N ARG A 22 -20.48 -15.41 6.83
CA ARG A 22 -21.42 -16.45 7.25
C ARG A 22 -22.43 -16.85 6.17
N ASN A 23 -22.30 -16.36 4.94
CA ASN A 23 -23.21 -16.64 3.84
C ASN A 23 -22.97 -18.02 3.19
N PHE A 24 -22.95 -19.06 4.03
CA PHE A 24 -22.72 -20.43 3.60
C PHE A 24 -23.82 -20.93 2.67
N ASP A 25 -25.10 -20.65 2.98
CA ASP A 25 -26.21 -21.22 2.22
C ASP A 25 -26.25 -20.72 0.77
N SER A 26 -25.95 -19.44 0.52
CA SER A 26 -25.86 -18.93 -0.85
C SER A 26 -24.71 -19.57 -1.63
N ILE A 27 -23.56 -19.75 -0.99
CA ILE A 27 -22.38 -20.39 -1.62
C ILE A 27 -22.68 -21.86 -1.90
N PHE A 28 -23.30 -22.55 -0.95
CA PHE A 28 -23.70 -23.94 -1.08
C PHE A 28 -24.71 -24.12 -2.21
N GLN A 29 -25.73 -23.25 -2.29
CA GLN A 29 -26.71 -23.28 -3.38
C GLN A 29 -26.06 -23.02 -4.74
N ALA A 30 -25.14 -22.05 -4.84
CA ALA A 30 -24.40 -21.79 -6.07
C ALA A 30 -23.57 -23.02 -6.50
N ALA A 31 -22.93 -23.70 -5.55
CA ALA A 31 -22.21 -24.94 -5.81
C ALA A 31 -23.14 -26.07 -6.27
N THR A 32 -24.31 -26.25 -5.64
CA THR A 32 -25.31 -27.25 -6.07
C THR A 32 -25.85 -26.97 -7.47
N ASN A 33 -26.10 -25.69 -7.80
CA ASN A 33 -26.52 -25.29 -9.15
C ASN A 33 -25.44 -25.61 -10.18
N PHE A 34 -24.17 -25.34 -9.85
CA PHE A 34 -23.03 -25.69 -10.70
C PHE A 34 -22.91 -27.20 -10.91
N LEU A 35 -23.07 -28.01 -9.86
CA LEU A 35 -23.05 -29.48 -9.94
C LEU A 35 -24.14 -30.01 -10.86
N THR A 36 -25.37 -29.50 -10.70
CA THR A 36 -26.52 -29.85 -11.55
C THR A 36 -26.23 -29.52 -13.02
N PHE A 37 -25.71 -28.31 -13.27
CA PHE A 37 -25.30 -27.89 -14.60
C PHE A 37 -24.20 -28.77 -15.19
N ALA A 38 -23.15 -29.08 -14.42
CA ALA A 38 -22.01 -29.87 -14.87
C ALA A 38 -22.43 -31.30 -15.24
N ASN A 39 -23.18 -31.98 -14.36
CA ASN A 39 -23.67 -33.34 -14.62
C ASN A 39 -24.59 -33.37 -15.83
N SER A 40 -25.49 -32.40 -15.99
CA SER A 40 -26.35 -32.30 -17.19
C SER A 40 -25.55 -32.16 -18.50
N LYS A 41 -24.37 -31.54 -18.47
CA LYS A 41 -23.49 -31.43 -19.63
C LYS A 41 -22.72 -32.72 -19.91
N LEU A 42 -22.31 -33.44 -18.87
CA LEU A 42 -21.61 -34.73 -19.00
C LEU A 42 -22.54 -35.79 -19.59
N GLU A 43 -23.79 -35.85 -19.10
CA GLU A 43 -24.84 -36.72 -19.64
C GLU A 43 -25.11 -36.45 -21.13
N LYS A 44 -25.27 -35.16 -21.51
CA LYS A 44 -25.46 -34.78 -22.92
C LYS A 44 -24.30 -35.20 -23.82
N ARG A 45 -23.09 -35.29 -23.28
CA ARG A 45 -21.89 -35.73 -24.01
C ARG A 45 -21.65 -37.24 -23.95
N LYS A 46 -22.53 -38.00 -23.28
CA LYS A 46 -22.42 -39.46 -23.08
C LYS A 46 -21.07 -39.86 -22.48
N LEU A 47 -20.55 -39.03 -21.57
CA LEU A 47 -19.34 -39.35 -20.81
C LEU A 47 -19.75 -40.18 -19.59
N ASP A 48 -19.07 -41.30 -19.36
CA ASP A 48 -19.28 -42.17 -18.19
C ASP A 48 -18.54 -41.63 -16.96
N ILE A 49 -18.80 -40.35 -16.64
CA ILE A 49 -18.19 -39.62 -15.54
C ILE A 49 -19.28 -38.77 -14.90
N GLU A 50 -19.40 -38.84 -13.57
CA GLU A 50 -20.31 -38.03 -12.78
C GLU A 50 -19.53 -37.21 -11.75
N VAL A 51 -19.89 -35.94 -11.58
CA VAL A 51 -19.36 -35.11 -10.49
C VAL A 51 -20.15 -35.42 -9.21
N GLN A 52 -19.41 -35.74 -8.15
CA GLN A 52 -19.99 -36.02 -6.84
C GLN A 52 -20.88 -34.86 -6.35
N THR A 53 -22.13 -35.17 -6.01
CA THR A 53 -23.18 -34.19 -5.69
C THR A 53 -23.33 -33.89 -4.19
N GLY A 54 -22.74 -34.72 -3.33
CA GLY A 54 -22.85 -34.63 -1.87
C GLY A 54 -21.50 -34.55 -1.15
N LEU A 55 -21.52 -34.02 0.08
CA LEU A 55 -20.36 -34.03 0.96
C LEU A 55 -20.09 -35.45 1.48
N ASN A 56 -18.82 -35.79 1.71
CA ASN A 56 -18.43 -37.10 2.23
C ASN A 56 -18.96 -37.32 3.65
N GLU A 57 -19.79 -38.35 3.83
CA GLU A 57 -20.28 -38.78 5.14
C GLU A 57 -19.36 -39.86 5.73
N LYS A 58 -18.91 -39.68 6.97
CA LYS A 58 -18.20 -40.75 7.71
C LYS A 58 -19.25 -41.71 8.29
N ARG A 59 -18.98 -43.03 8.27
CA ARG A 59 -19.84 -44.04 8.88
C ARG A 59 -20.09 -43.71 10.35
N ILE A 60 -21.35 -43.65 10.75
CA ILE A 60 -21.79 -43.30 12.11
C ILE A 60 -21.32 -44.40 13.08
N ILE A 61 -20.53 -44.03 14.08
CA ILE A 61 -20.25 -44.87 15.25
C ILE A 61 -21.33 -44.53 16.28
N ALA A 62 -21.97 -45.53 16.88
CA ALA A 62 -23.01 -45.33 17.88
C ALA A 62 -22.54 -44.37 19.00
N ASN A 63 -23.41 -43.42 19.38
CA ASN A 63 -23.23 -42.38 20.41
C ASN A 63 -22.62 -41.02 19.98
N GLN A 64 -22.51 -40.69 18.69
CA GLN A 64 -22.27 -39.29 18.26
C GLN A 64 -23.58 -38.54 17.97
N PRO A 65 -23.64 -37.22 18.25
CA PRO A 65 -24.76 -36.37 17.82
C PRO A 65 -24.97 -36.51 16.31
N LEU A 66 -26.23 -36.53 15.87
CA LEU A 66 -26.59 -36.58 14.45
C LEU A 66 -26.31 -35.22 13.79
N GLU A 67 -25.04 -34.86 13.63
CA GLU A 67 -24.61 -33.66 12.92
C GLU A 67 -24.65 -33.93 11.42
N SER A 68 -25.40 -33.13 10.66
CA SER A 68 -25.43 -33.27 9.20
C SER A 68 -24.04 -32.96 8.63
N ALA A 69 -23.59 -33.70 7.60
CA ALA A 69 -22.31 -33.43 6.95
C ALA A 69 -22.23 -31.97 6.41
N LYS A 70 -23.38 -31.40 6.05
CA LYS A 70 -23.55 -29.99 5.67
C LYS A 70 -23.21 -29.05 6.83
N ASP A 71 -23.79 -29.25 8.01
CA ASP A 71 -23.54 -28.39 9.18
C ASP A 71 -22.10 -28.53 9.66
N LYS A 72 -21.56 -29.75 9.65
CA LYS A 72 -20.17 -30.02 9.99
C LYS A 72 -19.19 -29.29 9.08
N PHE A 73 -19.45 -29.28 7.77
CA PHE A 73 -18.63 -28.55 6.80
C PHE A 73 -18.78 -27.04 6.96
N ARG A 74 -20.01 -26.55 7.18
CA ARG A 74 -20.29 -25.13 7.44
C ARG A 74 -19.44 -24.61 8.61
N VAL A 75 -19.46 -25.30 9.74
CA VAL A 75 -18.76 -24.85 10.95
C VAL A 75 -17.25 -25.04 10.84
N ASN A 76 -16.80 -26.24 10.48
CA ASN A 76 -15.38 -26.61 10.60
C ASN A 76 -14.53 -26.24 9.38
N VAL A 77 -15.16 -25.90 8.25
CA VAL A 77 -14.42 -25.52 7.03
C VAL A 77 -14.79 -24.10 6.63
N HIS A 78 -16.04 -23.86 6.25
CA HIS A 78 -16.44 -22.56 5.70
C HIS A 78 -16.20 -21.42 6.71
N ASN A 79 -16.78 -21.53 7.91
CA ASN A 79 -16.66 -20.47 8.91
C ASN A 79 -15.21 -20.30 9.37
N MET A 80 -14.47 -21.39 9.60
CA MET A 80 -13.05 -21.31 9.97
C MET A 80 -12.20 -20.62 8.91
N VAL A 81 -12.40 -20.93 7.63
CA VAL A 81 -11.65 -20.29 6.53
C VAL A 81 -11.99 -18.82 6.44
N MET A 82 -13.28 -18.45 6.50
CA MET A 82 -13.70 -17.06 6.44
C MET A 82 -13.18 -16.26 7.66
N ASP A 83 -13.22 -16.86 8.85
CA ASP A 83 -12.66 -16.25 10.06
C ASP A 83 -11.16 -16.03 9.95
N GLN A 84 -10.43 -17.01 9.44
CA GLN A 84 -8.99 -16.88 9.23
C GLN A 84 -8.67 -15.77 8.22
N VAL A 85 -9.42 -15.69 7.11
CA VAL A 85 -9.24 -14.64 6.10
C VAL A 85 -9.53 -13.26 6.70
N VAL A 86 -10.68 -13.08 7.35
CA VAL A 86 -11.08 -11.78 7.93
C VAL A 86 -10.12 -11.37 9.05
N ASN A 87 -9.76 -12.28 9.95
CA ASN A 87 -8.87 -11.97 11.07
C ASN A 87 -7.45 -11.68 10.63
N SER A 88 -6.92 -12.43 9.65
CA SER A 88 -5.57 -12.15 9.13
C SER A 88 -5.50 -10.78 8.45
N LEU A 89 -6.54 -10.37 7.72
CA LEU A 89 -6.62 -9.03 7.13
C LEU A 89 -6.76 -7.94 8.21
N LYS A 90 -7.62 -8.14 9.21
CA LYS A 90 -7.78 -7.19 10.33
C LYS A 90 -6.47 -7.01 11.11
N GLN A 91 -5.83 -8.11 11.54
CA GLN A 91 -4.56 -8.05 12.26
C GLN A 91 -3.47 -7.34 11.46
N ARG A 92 -3.43 -7.56 10.15
CA ARG A 92 -2.40 -6.96 9.30
C ARG A 92 -2.61 -5.47 9.03
N PHE A 93 -3.85 -5.00 8.92
CA PHE A 93 -4.14 -3.67 8.39
C PHE A 93 -4.89 -2.75 9.35
N SER A 94 -5.61 -3.23 10.36
CA SER A 94 -6.45 -2.37 11.20
C SER A 94 -5.66 -1.36 12.06
N GLU A 95 -4.40 -1.65 12.41
CA GLU A 95 -3.64 -0.87 13.38
C GLU A 95 -2.93 0.38 12.82
N HIS A 96 -2.83 0.51 11.49
CA HIS A 96 -1.94 1.51 10.86
C HIS A 96 -2.66 2.69 10.23
N GLY A 97 -3.99 2.81 10.40
CA GLY A 97 -4.79 3.86 9.76
C GLY A 97 -4.33 5.27 10.11
N SER A 98 -3.95 5.51 11.36
CA SER A 98 -3.46 6.81 11.81
C SER A 98 -2.08 7.16 11.24
N LEU A 99 -1.21 6.17 11.06
CA LEU A 99 0.06 6.36 10.35
C LEU A 99 -0.18 6.72 8.89
N TYR A 100 -1.11 6.05 8.20
CA TYR A 100 -1.45 6.39 6.81
C TYR A 100 -2.08 7.78 6.68
N ALA A 101 -2.82 8.24 7.68
CA ALA A 101 -3.29 9.62 7.76
C ALA A 101 -2.13 10.60 7.85
N ASP A 102 -1.15 10.36 8.73
CA ASP A 102 0.06 11.19 8.84
C ASP A 102 0.86 11.21 7.53
N LEU A 103 1.06 10.06 6.90
CA LEU A 103 1.78 9.96 5.63
C LEU A 103 1.07 10.70 4.49
N SER A 104 -0.26 10.81 4.55
CA SER A 104 -1.03 11.58 3.56
C SER A 104 -0.73 13.08 3.65
N CYS A 105 -0.33 13.60 4.81
CA CYS A 105 0.07 15.00 4.96
C CYS A 105 1.34 15.34 4.16
N LEU A 106 2.18 14.34 3.86
CA LEU A 106 3.39 14.50 3.07
C LEU A 106 3.13 14.47 1.56
N ASP A 107 1.90 14.20 1.14
CA ASP A 107 1.54 14.29 -0.28
C ASP A 107 1.19 15.74 -0.64
N GLN A 108 1.89 16.28 -1.64
CA GLN A 108 1.64 17.63 -2.15
C GLN A 108 0.17 17.87 -2.51
N ARG A 109 -0.56 16.84 -2.98
CA ARG A 109 -1.98 17.00 -3.34
C ARG A 109 -2.84 17.48 -2.17
N ASN A 110 -2.39 17.27 -0.94
CA ASN A 110 -3.08 17.68 0.29
C ASN A 110 -2.61 19.04 0.85
N PHE A 111 -1.61 19.67 0.22
CA PHE A 111 -1.03 20.94 0.71
C PHE A 111 -2.04 22.07 0.82
N ALA A 112 -2.98 22.17 -0.13
CA ALA A 112 -4.02 23.18 -0.09
C ALA A 112 -4.91 23.08 1.16
N GLU A 113 -5.21 21.86 1.62
CA GLU A 113 -5.99 21.63 2.83
C GLU A 113 -5.16 21.83 4.09
N ILE A 114 -3.89 21.43 4.07
CA ILE A 114 -2.94 21.65 5.16
C ILE A 114 -2.76 23.14 5.46
N LEU A 115 -2.65 23.99 4.42
CA LEU A 115 -2.53 25.44 4.57
C LEU A 115 -3.79 26.08 5.17
N LYS A 116 -4.97 25.53 4.88
CA LYS A 116 -6.22 26.02 5.47
C LYS A 116 -6.33 25.65 6.93
N ARG A 117 -6.07 24.38 7.25
CA ARG A 117 -6.19 23.84 8.62
C ARG A 117 -5.45 22.52 8.75
N MET A 118 -4.27 22.56 9.36
CA MET A 118 -3.59 21.34 9.81
C MET A 118 -4.26 20.81 11.10
N PRO A 119 -4.64 19.52 11.17
CA PRO A 119 -5.12 18.90 12.40
C PRO A 119 -4.05 18.93 13.52
N SER A 120 -4.47 19.11 14.77
CA SER A 120 -3.55 19.18 15.91
C SER A 120 -2.82 17.86 16.17
N ASP A 121 -3.43 16.73 15.78
CA ASP A 121 -2.93 15.37 15.88
C ASP A 121 -2.12 14.92 14.65
N ALA A 122 -2.02 15.74 13.60
CA ALA A 122 -1.28 15.40 12.39
C ALA A 122 0.21 15.13 12.69
N LEU A 123 0.78 14.12 12.03
CA LEU A 123 2.18 13.70 12.18
C LEU A 123 2.52 13.12 13.57
N GLN A 124 1.52 12.90 14.43
CA GLN A 124 1.74 12.39 15.78
C GLN A 124 2.30 10.96 15.77
N HIS A 125 1.73 10.07 14.97
CA HIS A 125 2.19 8.69 14.86
C HIS A 125 3.53 8.60 14.13
N LEU A 126 3.74 9.44 13.11
CA LEU A 126 5.03 9.54 12.43
C LEU A 126 6.13 10.01 13.39
N SER A 127 5.88 11.03 14.21
CA SER A 127 6.82 11.49 15.24
C SER A 127 7.11 10.41 16.28
N GLY A 128 6.09 9.67 16.73
CA GLY A 128 6.27 8.55 17.65
C GLY A 128 7.11 7.42 17.06
N TRP A 129 7.07 7.23 15.73
CA TRP A 129 7.95 6.30 15.04
C TRP A 129 9.39 6.80 15.00
N PHE A 130 9.60 8.11 14.79
CA PHE A 130 10.94 8.69 14.78
C PHE A 130 11.65 8.67 16.12
N LYS A 131 10.92 8.77 17.23
CA LYS A 131 11.51 8.61 18.57
C LYS A 131 12.26 7.30 18.75
N LYS A 132 11.98 6.26 17.96
CA LYS A 132 12.75 5.00 18.00
C LYS A 132 14.19 5.15 17.48
N PHE A 133 14.48 6.21 16.73
CA PHE A 133 15.77 6.47 16.09
C PHE A 133 16.40 7.78 16.60
N ASP A 134 15.57 8.78 16.87
CA ASP A 134 15.97 10.09 17.34
C ASP A 134 14.88 10.68 18.26
N ASP A 135 15.18 10.72 19.55
CA ASP A 135 14.27 11.25 20.58
C ASP A 135 14.06 12.76 20.51
N THR A 136 14.89 13.48 19.74
CA THR A 136 14.78 14.93 19.60
C THR A 136 13.68 15.36 18.64
N VAL A 137 13.21 14.45 17.78
CA VAL A 137 12.17 14.73 16.79
C VAL A 137 10.80 14.81 17.46
N THR A 138 10.21 16.00 17.41
CA THR A 138 8.86 16.25 17.95
C THR A 138 7.84 16.43 16.83
N LYS A 139 6.56 16.14 17.16
CA LYS A 139 5.43 16.42 16.29
C LYS A 139 5.37 17.89 15.87
N ASP A 140 5.59 18.82 16.81
CA ASP A 140 5.45 20.26 16.54
C ASP A 140 6.54 20.79 15.60
N GLN A 141 7.77 20.26 15.69
CA GLN A 141 8.83 20.55 14.73
C GLN A 141 8.48 20.06 13.32
N LEU A 142 8.00 18.81 13.20
CA LEU A 142 7.55 18.27 11.91
C LEU A 142 6.40 19.06 11.31
N GLN A 143 5.41 19.46 12.12
CA GLN A 143 4.29 20.28 11.67
C GLN A 143 4.73 21.68 11.23
N THR A 144 5.68 22.28 11.94
CA THR A 144 6.25 23.60 11.61
C THR A 144 7.02 23.54 10.30
N GLU A 145 7.93 22.56 10.16
CA GLU A 145 8.70 22.34 8.93
C GLU A 145 7.79 22.04 7.74
N LEU A 146 6.78 21.18 7.90
CA LEU A 146 5.83 20.88 6.84
C LEU A 146 5.03 22.12 6.43
N SER A 147 4.53 22.90 7.40
CA SER A 147 3.74 24.11 7.11
C SER A 147 4.56 25.16 6.35
N ASP A 148 5.80 25.40 6.77
CA ASP A 148 6.71 26.35 6.11
C ASP A 148 7.09 25.85 4.70
N PHE A 149 7.40 24.56 4.57
CA PHE A 149 7.71 23.92 3.28
C PHE A 149 6.54 24.02 2.31
N THR A 150 5.34 23.71 2.78
CA THR A 150 4.10 23.79 2.00
C THR A 150 3.82 25.23 1.56
N ARG A 151 4.02 26.22 2.43
CA ARG A 151 3.83 27.64 2.08
C ARG A 151 4.81 28.12 1.01
N LYS A 152 6.04 27.61 1.03
CA LYS A 152 7.11 27.96 0.07
C LYS A 152 7.09 27.07 -1.19
N TRP A 153 6.18 26.10 -1.25
CA TRP A 153 6.16 25.10 -2.32
C TRP A 153 6.03 25.70 -3.72
N GLU A 154 5.17 26.71 -3.91
CA GLU A 154 4.98 27.37 -5.21
C GLU A 154 6.28 28.02 -5.72
N ASN A 155 7.11 28.58 -4.81
CA ASN A 155 8.40 29.17 -5.16
C ASN A 155 9.43 28.11 -5.60
N PHE A 156 9.35 26.91 -5.01
CA PHE A 156 10.18 25.80 -5.45
C PHE A 156 9.73 25.30 -6.83
N GLN A 157 8.43 25.29 -7.12
CA GLN A 157 7.93 24.87 -8.43
C GLN A 157 8.37 25.81 -9.55
N THR A 158 8.30 27.13 -9.36
CA THR A 158 8.74 28.09 -10.37
C THR A 158 10.23 27.97 -10.68
N THR A 159 11.06 27.82 -9.64
CA THR A 159 12.52 27.62 -9.78
C THR A 159 12.84 26.28 -10.47
N LEU A 160 11.99 25.26 -10.30
CA LEU A 160 12.15 23.95 -10.91
C LEU A 160 11.67 23.92 -12.36
N GLU A 161 10.63 24.67 -12.74
CA GLU A 161 10.11 24.71 -14.12
C GLU A 161 11.18 25.21 -15.11
N ASP A 162 12.00 26.17 -14.69
CA ASP A 162 13.10 26.73 -15.49
C ASP A 162 14.28 25.75 -15.66
N GLU A 163 14.57 24.91 -14.66
CA GLU A 163 15.68 23.94 -14.69
C GLU A 163 15.30 22.53 -15.16
N TYR A 164 14.04 22.10 -15.03
CA TYR A 164 13.62 20.79 -15.53
C TYR A 164 13.73 20.70 -17.05
N ASN A 165 13.57 21.81 -17.77
CA ASN A 165 13.80 21.88 -19.22
C ASN A 165 15.29 21.69 -19.55
N LEU A 166 16.20 22.28 -18.77
CA LEU A 166 17.65 22.18 -18.99
C LEU A 166 18.20 20.77 -18.71
N ILE A 167 17.71 20.08 -17.67
CA ILE A 167 18.15 18.71 -17.35
C ILE A 167 17.65 17.70 -18.40
N PHE A 168 16.46 17.92 -18.97
CA PHE A 168 15.87 17.02 -19.96
C PHE A 168 16.45 17.20 -21.37
N GLU A 169 16.87 18.43 -21.74
CA GLU A 169 17.56 18.68 -23.01
C GLU A 169 18.98 18.09 -23.04
N MET A 170 19.67 18.06 -21.90
CA MET A 170 21.04 17.55 -21.82
C MET A 170 21.11 16.01 -21.86
N GLU A 171 20.11 15.29 -21.34
CA GLU A 171 20.05 13.81 -21.40
C GLU A 171 19.76 13.24 -22.81
N VAL A 172 19.34 14.08 -23.77
CA VAL A 172 19.12 13.67 -25.18
C VAL A 172 20.40 13.80 -26.01
N SER A 173 21.37 14.60 -25.58
CA SER A 173 22.53 14.95 -26.40
C SER A 173 23.83 14.21 -26.05
N ASP A 174 23.87 13.37 -25.01
CA ASP A 174 25.07 12.67 -24.59
C ASP A 174 25.15 11.25 -25.20
N SER A 175 25.20 11.22 -26.53
CA SER A 175 25.97 10.20 -27.23
C SER A 175 27.28 10.86 -27.66
N VAL A 176 28.39 10.36 -27.11
CA VAL A 176 29.81 10.65 -27.44
C VAL A 176 30.55 11.51 -26.38
N SER A 177 31.19 10.84 -25.42
CA SER A 177 32.67 10.76 -25.33
C SER A 177 33.14 10.42 -23.91
N ASP A 178 33.89 9.33 -23.80
CA ASP A 178 34.71 9.01 -22.63
C ASP A 178 35.73 10.13 -22.35
N ASN A 179 35.86 10.58 -21.08
CA ASN A 179 37.11 10.68 -20.31
C ASN A 179 36.97 11.53 -19.01
N ILE A 180 37.05 10.84 -17.86
CA ILE A 180 37.75 11.13 -16.58
C ILE A 180 37.81 12.59 -16.05
N GLN A 181 37.24 12.85 -14.85
CA GLN A 181 38.00 13.12 -13.59
C GLN A 181 37.11 13.22 -12.34
N GLN A 182 37.46 12.39 -11.36
CA GLN A 182 36.92 12.34 -9.99
C GLN A 182 37.18 13.64 -9.23
N SER A 183 36.19 14.13 -8.51
CA SER A 183 36.43 14.85 -7.25
C SER A 183 35.41 14.37 -6.20
N GLU A 184 35.91 14.19 -4.98
CA GLU A 184 35.32 13.42 -3.88
C GLU A 184 33.86 13.79 -3.57
N LEU A 185 32.95 12.83 -3.78
CA LEU A 185 31.71 12.73 -3.03
C LEU A 185 31.74 11.41 -2.28
N VAL A 186 31.78 11.53 -0.95
CA VAL A 186 31.72 10.44 0.01
C VAL A 186 30.60 9.48 -0.37
N GLU A 187 30.98 8.26 -0.74
CA GLU A 187 30.08 7.16 -1.05
C GLU A 187 29.32 6.75 0.22
N LEU A 188 28.01 7.05 0.27
CA LEU A 188 27.09 6.38 1.17
C LEU A 188 26.55 5.11 0.48
N PRO A 189 26.61 3.93 1.13
CA PRO A 189 26.25 2.67 0.51
C PRO A 189 24.72 2.56 0.36
N GLY A 190 24.27 2.33 -0.87
CA GLY A 190 22.84 2.07 -1.18
C GLY A 190 22.23 3.01 -2.22
N ASN A 191 22.98 3.36 -3.27
CA ASN A 191 22.47 4.18 -4.36
C ASN A 191 21.56 3.37 -5.31
N ASN A 192 20.29 3.20 -4.96
CA ASN A 192 19.26 2.79 -5.91
C ASN A 192 18.68 4.04 -6.60
N GLN A 193 19.31 4.47 -7.69
CA GLN A 193 18.88 5.55 -8.59
C GLN A 193 17.54 5.28 -9.33
N ARG A 194 16.52 4.67 -8.72
CA ARG A 194 15.32 4.19 -9.44
C ARG A 194 13.97 4.81 -9.08
N ASN A 195 13.96 5.99 -8.48
CA ASN A 195 12.71 6.72 -8.18
C ASN A 195 12.75 8.18 -8.68
N LYS A 196 13.07 8.44 -9.96
CA LYS A 196 12.81 9.78 -10.55
C LYS A 196 11.37 9.77 -11.09
N CYS A 197 10.43 10.50 -10.45
CA CYS A 197 9.09 10.69 -11.04
C CYS A 197 9.26 11.56 -12.30
N LYS A 198 9.18 10.95 -13.48
CA LYS A 198 9.45 11.63 -14.76
C LYS A 198 8.37 12.63 -15.19
N SER A 199 7.17 12.65 -14.57
CA SER A 199 6.06 13.48 -15.08
C SER A 199 5.13 14.13 -14.05
N CYS A 200 5.10 13.69 -12.78
CA CYS A 200 3.97 14.01 -11.92
C CYS A 200 4.06 15.36 -11.19
N LYS A 201 5.27 15.88 -10.88
CA LYS A 201 5.55 17.13 -10.12
C LYS A 201 4.72 17.37 -8.84
N LYS A 202 3.97 16.36 -8.38
CA LYS A 202 2.86 16.45 -7.41
C LYS A 202 2.80 15.27 -6.44
N CYS A 203 3.93 14.61 -6.18
CA CYS A 203 3.95 13.43 -5.32
C CYS A 203 5.07 13.49 -4.27
N ILE A 204 5.00 12.58 -3.31
CA ILE A 204 5.96 12.40 -2.21
C ILE A 204 7.42 12.33 -2.72
N VAL A 205 7.66 11.66 -3.85
CA VAL A 205 8.99 11.56 -4.47
C VAL A 205 9.49 12.92 -4.97
N CYS A 206 8.60 13.73 -5.56
CA CYS A 206 8.96 15.07 -6.02
C CYS A 206 9.32 15.97 -4.82
N CYS A 207 8.52 15.94 -3.75
CA CYS A 207 8.81 16.69 -2.54
C CYS A 207 10.16 16.32 -1.92
N TYR A 208 10.47 15.01 -1.85
CA TYR A 208 11.78 14.54 -1.41
C TYR A 208 12.91 15.07 -2.31
N PHE A 209 12.73 15.06 -3.63
CA PHE A 209 13.74 15.54 -4.57
C PHE A 209 14.02 17.04 -4.41
N VAL A 210 12.98 17.86 -4.16
CA VAL A 210 13.16 19.29 -3.85
C VAL A 210 14.03 19.47 -2.61
N LEU A 211 13.75 18.73 -1.54
CA LEU A 211 14.51 18.81 -0.29
C LEU A 211 16.00 18.45 -0.48
N GLN A 212 16.27 17.48 -1.36
CA GLN A 212 17.64 17.06 -1.67
C GLN A 212 18.34 18.07 -2.60
N LYS A 213 17.68 18.49 -3.68
CA LYS A 213 18.26 19.36 -4.71
C LYS A 213 18.67 20.73 -4.15
N PHE A 214 17.84 21.33 -3.31
CA PHE A 214 18.11 22.63 -2.70
C PHE A 214 18.86 22.54 -1.37
N ASN A 215 19.40 21.36 -1.01
CA ASN A 215 20.10 21.09 0.25
C ASN A 215 19.33 21.55 1.51
N LEU A 216 18.00 21.48 1.45
CA LEU A 216 17.10 21.98 2.48
C LEU A 216 17.13 21.13 3.76
N HIS A 217 17.58 19.89 3.64
CA HIS A 217 17.72 18.93 4.72
C HIS A 217 18.83 19.28 5.74
N SER A 218 19.81 20.11 5.36
CA SER A 218 20.96 20.41 6.22
C SER A 218 20.69 21.50 7.26
N LEU A 219 19.79 22.45 6.98
CA LEU A 219 19.63 23.65 7.82
C LEU A 219 18.19 24.05 8.14
N ALA A 220 17.20 23.65 7.34
CA ALA A 220 15.84 24.18 7.46
C ALA A 220 14.76 23.10 7.64
N TYR A 221 14.94 21.92 7.05
CA TYR A 221 13.92 20.87 6.97
C TYR A 221 14.49 19.48 7.24
N SER A 222 15.32 19.35 8.29
CA SER A 222 15.99 18.10 8.61
C SER A 222 15.00 17.00 9.01
N ASN A 223 14.02 17.30 9.88
CA ASN A 223 13.04 16.32 10.33
C ASN A 223 12.10 15.91 9.20
N LEU A 224 11.67 16.88 8.40
CA LEU A 224 10.84 16.66 7.23
C LEU A 224 11.58 15.84 6.16
N TYR A 225 12.87 16.06 5.95
CA TYR A 225 13.68 15.22 5.07
C TYR A 225 13.69 13.75 5.52
N HIS A 226 13.87 13.49 6.82
CA HIS A 226 13.78 12.15 7.37
C HIS A 226 12.37 11.56 7.24
N ALA A 227 11.32 12.37 7.42
CA ALA A 227 9.92 12.01 7.13
C ALA A 227 9.76 11.47 5.71
N TYR A 228 10.16 12.26 4.71
CA TYR A 228 10.07 11.84 3.30
C TYR A 228 10.93 10.61 3.01
N LYS A 229 12.17 10.57 3.52
CA LYS A 229 13.07 9.43 3.34
C LYS A 229 12.46 8.15 3.90
N PHE A 230 11.89 8.21 5.11
CA PHE A 230 11.19 7.09 5.73
C PHE A 230 10.00 6.62 4.90
N VAL A 231 9.16 7.54 4.40
CA VAL A 231 8.03 7.15 3.56
C VAL A 231 8.51 6.34 2.36
N LEU A 232 9.59 6.77 1.71
CA LEU A 232 10.14 6.12 0.51
C LEU A 232 10.78 4.75 0.78
N THR A 233 11.10 4.41 2.03
CA THR A 233 11.59 3.07 2.41
C THR A 233 10.46 2.11 2.73
N LEU A 234 9.22 2.58 2.89
CA LEU A 234 8.07 1.71 3.14
C LEU A 234 7.81 0.81 1.93
N SER A 235 7.51 -0.46 2.20
CA SER A 235 7.14 -1.42 1.14
C SER A 235 5.91 -0.96 0.35
N SER A 236 4.98 -0.24 1.00
CA SER A 236 3.81 0.35 0.34
C SER A 236 4.16 1.42 -0.69
N SER A 237 5.29 2.11 -0.59
CA SER A 237 5.71 3.12 -1.57
C SER A 237 6.64 2.56 -2.65
N GLN A 238 7.05 1.29 -2.56
CA GLN A 238 7.99 0.66 -3.47
C GLN A 238 7.28 -0.16 -4.55
N VAL A 239 7.60 0.12 -5.82
CA VAL A 239 7.13 -0.63 -7.00
C VAL A 239 7.63 -2.09 -7.02
N ALA A 240 8.49 -2.48 -6.07
CA ALA A 240 8.99 -3.84 -5.94
C ALA A 240 7.86 -4.85 -5.69
N CYS A 241 6.83 -4.49 -4.91
CA CYS A 241 5.69 -5.38 -4.66
C CYS A 241 4.89 -5.66 -5.95
N GLU A 242 4.74 -4.68 -6.85
CA GLU A 242 4.04 -4.87 -8.13
C GLU A 242 4.79 -5.82 -9.07
N ARG A 243 6.13 -5.79 -9.07
CA ARG A 243 6.96 -6.66 -9.93
C ARG A 243 6.93 -8.12 -9.51
N SER A 244 6.83 -8.41 -8.21
CA SER A 244 6.71 -9.79 -7.71
C SER A 244 5.42 -10.46 -8.18
N PHE A 245 4.31 -9.70 -8.27
CA PHE A 245 3.05 -10.21 -8.82
C PHE A 245 3.07 -10.28 -10.35
N SER A 246 3.78 -9.39 -11.04
CA SER A 246 3.82 -9.38 -12.50
C SER A 246 4.64 -10.53 -13.12
N LYS A 247 5.52 -11.18 -12.37
CA LYS A 247 6.26 -12.38 -12.82
C LYS A 247 5.44 -13.69 -12.67
N LEU A 248 4.24 -13.61 -12.10
CA LEU A 248 3.31 -14.74 -11.96
C LEU A 248 2.17 -14.70 -13.01
N LYS A 249 2.31 -13.86 -14.04
CA LYS A 249 1.50 -13.89 -15.27
C LYS A 249 2.33 -14.48 -16.40
#